data_AF-A0A1X9NJC2-F1
#
_entry.id   AF-A0A1X9NJC2-F1
#
_cell.length_a   1.000
_cell.length_b   1.000
_cell.length_c   1.000
_cell.angle_alpha   90.00
_cell.angle_beta   90.00
_cell.angle_gamma   90.00
#
_symmetry.space_group_name_H-M   'P 1'
#
loop_
_entity.id
_entity.type
_entity.pdbx_description
1 polymer ?
#
loop_
_entity_poly.entity_id
_entity_poly.type
_entity_poly.pdbx_seq_one_letter_code
_entity_poly.pdbx_strand_id
1 'polypeptide(L)'
;MVQQGDYDLGLPEINLGLLGGAGGTQRLPRLIGQSKALEMELLGQTISPAQAVQWGIAMECVEGDVVARSIEIANKLATKDPRASAHIKQLIRGSADWELEEGLAKERTLFCDLMVAPDSLQAMKDFVENDGDIRDEDCR
;
A
#
# COMPACT_ATOMS: atom_id res chain seq x y z
N MET A 1 -2.64 -4.05 7.89
CA MET A 1 -2.18 -4.52 9.22
C MET A 1 -2.97 -5.77 9.56
N VAL A 2 -2.44 -6.60 10.44
CA VAL A 2 -3.09 -7.85 10.86
C VAL A 2 -2.94 -8.00 12.38
N GLN A 3 -4.01 -8.40 13.06
CA GLN A 3 -3.99 -8.68 14.50
C GLN A 3 -3.23 -10.00 14.74
N GLN A 4 -2.31 -10.06 15.68
CA GLN A 4 -1.71 -11.32 16.09
C GLN A 4 -2.79 -12.21 16.72
N GLY A 5 -2.81 -13.49 16.36
CA GLY A 5 -3.77 -14.46 16.90
C GLY A 5 -3.52 -15.86 16.37
N ASP A 6 -4.30 -16.81 16.90
CA ASP A 6 -4.29 -18.22 16.49
C ASP A 6 -5.35 -18.46 15.41
N TYR A 7 -5.05 -17.96 14.21
CA TYR A 7 -5.86 -18.15 13.02
C TYR A 7 -4.97 -18.06 11.78
N ASP A 8 -5.40 -18.68 10.69
CA ASP A 8 -4.63 -18.70 9.47
C ASP A 8 -5.24 -17.83 8.37
N LEU A 9 -4.37 -17.38 7.46
CA LEU A 9 -4.68 -16.59 6.28
C LEU A 9 -4.25 -17.35 5.03
N GLY A 10 -5.10 -17.40 4.00
CA GLY A 10 -4.77 -18.04 2.74
C GLY A 10 -5.98 -18.19 1.83
N LEU A 11 -5.78 -18.93 0.74
CA LEU A 11 -6.80 -19.24 -0.25
C LEU A 11 -6.87 -20.77 -0.48
N PRO A 12 -7.41 -21.54 0.49
CA PRO A 12 -7.40 -22.99 0.46
C PRO A 12 -8.54 -23.62 -0.36
N GLU A 13 -9.24 -22.83 -1.19
CA GLU A 13 -10.40 -23.27 -1.99
C GLU A 13 -10.12 -24.46 -2.92
N ILE A 14 -8.84 -24.71 -3.26
CA ILE A 14 -8.41 -25.87 -4.05
C ILE A 14 -8.80 -27.21 -3.41
N ASN A 15 -8.89 -27.26 -2.09
CA ASN A 15 -9.30 -28.46 -1.34
C ASN A 15 -10.76 -28.83 -1.60
N LEU A 16 -11.55 -27.89 -2.14
CA LEU A 16 -12.94 -28.09 -2.58
C LEU A 16 -13.05 -28.22 -4.10
N GLY A 17 -11.93 -28.25 -4.83
CA GLY A 17 -11.90 -28.24 -6.29
C GLY A 17 -12.19 -26.86 -6.91
N LEU A 18 -12.00 -25.78 -6.14
CA LEU A 18 -12.22 -24.40 -6.58
C LEU A 18 -10.89 -23.63 -6.63
N LEU A 19 -10.87 -22.47 -7.28
CA LEU A 19 -9.71 -21.56 -7.27
C LEU A 19 -9.92 -20.43 -6.25
N GLY A 20 -8.84 -19.78 -5.83
CA GLY A 20 -8.89 -18.59 -4.97
C GLY A 20 -9.72 -17.48 -5.60
N GLY A 21 -10.82 -17.12 -4.94
CA GLY A 21 -11.79 -16.13 -5.43
C GLY A 21 -11.39 -14.67 -5.18
N ALA A 22 -12.30 -13.73 -5.46
CA ALA A 22 -12.19 -12.30 -5.13
C ALA A 22 -10.89 -11.59 -5.58
N GLY A 23 -10.26 -12.10 -6.64
CA GLY A 23 -9.00 -11.57 -7.17
C GLY A 23 -7.74 -12.11 -6.50
N GLY A 24 -7.83 -13.18 -5.69
CA GLY A 24 -6.70 -13.87 -5.08
C GLY A 24 -5.64 -14.28 -6.09
N THR A 25 -6.05 -14.99 -7.14
CA THR A 25 -5.20 -15.40 -8.27
C THR A 25 -4.55 -14.25 -9.03
N GLN A 26 -5.01 -13.02 -8.84
CA GLN A 26 -4.48 -11.82 -9.50
C GLN A 26 -3.60 -10.99 -8.56
N ARG A 27 -4.07 -10.72 -7.36
CA ARG A 27 -3.44 -9.79 -6.42
C ARG A 27 -2.36 -10.46 -5.59
N LEU A 28 -2.55 -11.71 -5.20
CA LEU A 28 -1.57 -12.45 -4.41
C LEU A 28 -0.20 -12.56 -5.12
N PRO A 29 -0.10 -13.01 -6.39
CA PRO A 29 1.20 -13.09 -7.06
C PRO A 29 1.88 -11.74 -7.27
N ARG A 30 1.13 -10.63 -7.32
CA ARG A 30 1.69 -9.26 -7.36
C ARG A 30 2.25 -8.80 -6.02
N LEU A 31 1.75 -9.34 -4.91
CA LEU A 31 2.22 -9.04 -3.55
C LEU A 31 3.44 -9.90 -3.17
N ILE A 32 3.38 -11.21 -3.43
CA ILE A 32 4.35 -12.19 -2.88
C ILE A 32 5.15 -12.95 -3.94
N GLY A 33 4.98 -12.60 -5.22
CA GLY A 33 5.58 -13.31 -6.35
C GLY A 33 4.82 -14.58 -6.74
N GLN A 34 5.00 -15.01 -8.00
CA GLN A 34 4.28 -16.16 -8.56
C GLN A 34 4.58 -17.47 -7.82
N SER A 35 5.84 -17.71 -7.45
CA SER A 35 6.24 -18.97 -6.80
C SER A 35 5.49 -19.23 -5.49
N LYS A 36 5.49 -18.24 -4.57
CA LYS A 36 4.79 -18.37 -3.29
C LYS A 36 3.26 -18.38 -3.47
N ALA A 37 2.74 -17.59 -4.39
CA ALA A 37 1.30 -17.59 -4.66
C ALA A 37 0.81 -18.95 -5.19
N LEU A 38 1.57 -19.57 -6.09
CA LEU A 38 1.28 -20.92 -6.59
C LEU A 38 1.40 -21.97 -5.49
N GLU A 39 2.42 -21.89 -4.64
CA GLU A 39 2.56 -22.78 -3.47
C GLU A 39 1.34 -22.68 -2.56
N MET A 40 0.93 -21.46 -2.18
CA MET A 40 -0.27 -21.24 -1.37
C MET A 40 -1.54 -21.80 -2.00
N GLU A 41 -1.82 -21.45 -3.26
CA GLU A 41 -3.09 -21.82 -3.90
C GLU A 41 -3.13 -23.29 -4.33
N LEU A 42 -2.04 -23.86 -4.83
CA LEU A 42 -2.05 -25.24 -5.33
C LEU A 42 -1.94 -26.27 -4.21
N LEU A 43 -1.26 -25.93 -3.10
CA LEU A 43 -1.19 -26.81 -1.92
C LEU A 43 -2.27 -26.52 -0.89
N GLY A 44 -3.08 -25.47 -1.11
CA GLY A 44 -4.05 -24.98 -0.15
C GLY A 44 -3.41 -24.55 1.17
N GLN A 45 -2.16 -24.07 1.12
CA GLN A 45 -1.40 -23.68 2.30
C GLN A 45 -1.90 -22.34 2.85
N THR A 46 -2.11 -22.32 4.15
CA THR A 46 -2.43 -21.12 4.93
C THR A 46 -1.23 -20.73 5.80
N ILE A 47 -1.20 -19.47 6.24
CA ILE A 47 -0.08 -18.89 6.99
C ILE A 47 -0.57 -18.08 8.19
N SER A 48 0.28 -17.96 9.21
CA SER A 48 0.02 -17.13 10.39
C SER A 48 0.05 -15.62 10.09
N PRO A 49 -0.53 -14.76 10.96
CA PRO A 49 -0.44 -13.31 10.85
C PRO A 49 0.99 -12.77 10.74
N ALA A 50 1.92 -13.33 11.52
CA ALA A 50 3.34 -12.95 11.49
C ALA A 50 3.99 -13.28 10.13
N GLN A 51 3.70 -14.46 9.57
CA GLN A 51 4.18 -14.84 8.25
C GLN A 51 3.59 -13.96 7.15
N ALA A 52 2.33 -13.54 7.26
CA ALA A 52 1.71 -12.63 6.30
C ALA A 52 2.47 -11.31 6.18
N VAL A 53 3.07 -10.82 7.28
CA VAL A 53 3.96 -9.64 7.25
C VAL A 53 5.30 -9.97 6.61
N GLN A 54 5.93 -11.08 7.00
CA GLN A 54 7.21 -11.51 6.42
C GLN A 54 7.12 -11.71 4.90
N TRP A 55 5.95 -12.08 4.39
CA TRP A 55 5.73 -12.32 2.97
C TRP A 55 5.28 -11.07 2.21
N GLY A 56 4.95 -9.97 2.90
CA GLY A 56 4.51 -8.72 2.26
C GLY A 56 3.01 -8.63 1.96
N ILE A 57 2.19 -9.53 2.51
CA ILE A 57 0.72 -9.48 2.41
C ILE A 57 0.15 -8.42 3.35
N ALA A 58 0.76 -8.26 4.53
CA ALA A 58 0.40 -7.25 5.53
C ALA A 58 1.60 -6.37 5.87
N MET A 59 1.33 -5.11 6.22
CA MET A 59 2.38 -4.14 6.59
C MET A 59 2.95 -4.35 8.01
N GLU A 60 2.11 -4.78 8.95
CA GLU A 60 2.47 -4.88 10.37
C GLU A 60 1.56 -5.94 11.02
N CYS A 61 2.13 -6.71 11.95
CA CYS A 61 1.43 -7.69 12.77
C CYS A 61 1.39 -7.13 14.20
N VAL A 62 0.18 -6.92 14.71
CA VAL A 62 -0.06 -6.13 15.92
C VAL A 62 -0.49 -7.04 17.06
N GLU A 63 0.26 -7.08 18.16
CA GLU A 63 -0.09 -7.89 19.34
C GLU A 63 -1.32 -7.35 20.09
N GLY A 64 -1.45 -6.03 20.18
CA GLY A 64 -2.58 -5.31 20.78
C GLY A 64 -3.67 -4.94 19.77
N ASP A 65 -4.54 -3.99 20.10
CA ASP A 65 -5.66 -3.60 19.24
C ASP A 65 -5.21 -3.09 17.85
N VAL A 66 -5.41 -3.93 16.82
CA VAL A 66 -5.08 -3.60 15.42
C VAL A 66 -5.89 -2.42 14.90
N VAL A 67 -7.10 -2.19 15.42
CA VAL A 67 -7.96 -1.07 15.01
C VAL A 67 -7.39 0.24 15.53
N ALA A 68 -7.02 0.29 16.81
CA ALA A 68 -6.34 1.45 17.38
C ALA A 68 -5.07 1.79 16.59
N ARG A 69 -4.22 0.79 16.31
CA ARG A 69 -3.01 0.97 15.51
C ARG A 69 -3.31 1.42 14.06
N SER A 70 -4.38 0.91 13.45
CA SER A 70 -4.81 1.33 12.12
C SER A 70 -5.28 2.79 12.11
N ILE A 71 -5.97 3.24 13.17
CA ILE A 71 -6.42 4.63 13.34
C ILE A 71 -5.23 5.57 13.48
N GLU A 72 -4.18 5.18 14.21
CA GLU A 72 -2.95 5.99 14.30
C GLU A 72 -2.34 6.26 12.92
N ILE A 73 -2.21 5.22 12.09
CA ILE A 73 -1.71 5.38 10.72
C ILE A 73 -2.68 6.20 9.87
N ALA A 74 -3.98 6.00 10.02
CA ALA A 74 -4.98 6.79 9.30
C ALA A 74 -4.87 8.28 9.67
N ASN A 75 -4.67 8.62 10.95
CA ASN A 75 -4.46 9.98 11.40
C ASN A 75 -3.18 10.59 10.82
N LYS A 76 -2.08 9.83 10.75
CA LYS A 76 -0.85 10.26 10.06
C LYS A 76 -1.08 10.51 8.57
N LEU A 77 -1.86 9.66 7.89
CA LEU A 77 -2.19 9.87 6.48
C LEU A 77 -3.11 11.08 6.28
N ALA A 78 -4.01 11.34 7.22
CA ALA A 78 -4.94 12.46 7.17
C ALA A 78 -4.25 13.84 7.29
N THR A 79 -2.99 13.89 7.74
CA THR A 79 -2.21 15.14 7.73
C THR A 79 -1.57 15.45 6.38
N LYS A 80 -1.59 14.51 5.43
CA LYS A 80 -0.97 14.67 4.11
C LYS A 80 -1.93 15.30 3.13
N ASP A 81 -1.37 15.97 2.11
CA ASP A 81 -2.19 16.57 1.06
C ASP A 81 -3.05 15.49 0.35
N PRO A 82 -4.38 15.67 0.30
CA PRO A 82 -5.28 14.64 -0.23
C PRO A 82 -5.10 14.43 -1.74
N ARG A 83 -4.70 15.46 -2.49
CA ARG A 83 -4.48 15.36 -3.93
C ARG A 83 -3.20 14.59 -4.23
N ALA A 84 -2.10 14.93 -3.56
CA ALA A 84 -0.84 14.21 -3.64
C ALA A 84 -1.02 12.75 -3.24
N SER A 85 -1.75 12.49 -2.14
CA SER A 85 -2.07 11.13 -1.69
C SER A 85 -2.86 10.34 -2.73
N ALA A 86 -3.81 10.98 -3.42
CA ALA A 86 -4.58 10.35 -4.50
C ALA A 86 -3.70 10.05 -5.72
N HIS A 87 -2.88 11.02 -6.16
CA HIS A 87 -1.97 10.87 -7.29
C HIS A 87 -0.95 9.76 -7.05
N ILE A 88 -0.33 9.72 -5.87
CA ILE A 88 0.61 8.65 -5.46
C ILE A 88 -0.08 7.28 -5.54
N LYS A 89 -1.29 7.14 -4.97
CA LYS A 89 -2.04 5.88 -5.01
C LYS A 89 -2.37 5.46 -6.44
N GLN A 90 -2.75 6.40 -7.30
CA GLN A 90 -3.04 6.12 -8.70
C GLN A 90 -1.80 5.63 -9.44
N LEU A 91 -0.67 6.33 -9.29
CA LEU A 91 0.58 6.00 -9.98
C LEU A 91 1.11 4.62 -9.56
N ILE A 92 1.17 4.35 -8.25
CA ILE A 92 1.66 3.06 -7.73
C ILE A 92 0.74 1.90 -8.11
N ARG A 93 -0.59 2.09 -8.07
CA ARG A 93 -1.51 1.00 -8.44
C ARG A 93 -1.49 0.68 -9.93
N GLY A 94 -1.28 1.69 -10.77
CA GLY A 94 -1.21 1.51 -12.22
C GLY A 94 0.17 1.07 -12.73
N SER A 95 1.23 1.20 -11.93
CA SER A 95 2.60 0.87 -12.38
C SER A 95 2.80 -0.60 -12.78
N ALA A 96 1.93 -1.50 -12.32
CA ALA A 96 1.95 -2.90 -12.72
C ALA A 96 1.30 -3.16 -14.08
N ASP A 97 0.51 -2.22 -14.59
CA ASP A 97 -0.29 -2.36 -15.82
C ASP A 97 0.23 -1.47 -16.96
N TRP A 98 1.13 -0.52 -16.67
CA TRP A 98 1.68 0.41 -17.65
C TRP A 98 3.12 0.09 -18.00
N GLU A 99 3.49 0.39 -19.25
CA GLU A 99 4.90 0.47 -19.64
C GLU A 99 5.58 1.63 -18.90
N LEU A 100 6.88 1.51 -18.65
CA LEU A 100 7.64 2.49 -17.87
C LEU A 100 7.52 3.91 -18.43
N GLU A 101 7.63 4.06 -19.76
CA GLU A 101 7.52 5.37 -20.42
C GLU A 101 6.15 6.01 -20.20
N GLU A 102 5.08 5.21 -20.29
CA GLU A 102 3.71 5.68 -20.03
C GLU A 102 3.55 6.09 -18.55
N GLY A 103 4.05 5.26 -17.63
CA GLY A 103 4.05 5.54 -16.19
C GLY A 103 4.75 6.87 -15.86
N LEU A 104 5.95 7.09 -16.41
CA LEU A 104 6.71 8.33 -16.22
C LEU A 104 6.00 9.55 -16.83
N ALA A 105 5.32 9.39 -17.97
CA ALA A 105 4.53 10.46 -18.56
C ALA A 105 3.34 10.86 -17.68
N LYS A 106 2.65 9.88 -17.07
CA LYS A 106 1.57 10.13 -16.11
C LYS A 106 2.10 10.76 -14.82
N GLU A 107 3.20 10.26 -14.28
CA GLU A 107 3.85 10.82 -13.09
C GLU A 107 4.18 12.30 -13.31
N ARG A 108 4.87 12.64 -14.41
CA ARG A 108 5.19 14.02 -14.76
C ARG A 108 3.95 14.91 -14.82
N THR A 109 2.88 14.41 -15.43
CA THR A 109 1.61 15.16 -15.56
C THR A 109 1.01 15.47 -14.18
N LEU A 110 0.88 14.46 -13.32
CA LEU A 110 0.29 14.61 -11.99
C LEU A 110 1.20 15.40 -11.04
N PHE A 111 2.51 15.29 -11.19
CA PHE A 111 3.48 16.09 -10.45
C PHE A 111 3.37 17.58 -10.81
N CYS A 112 3.31 17.91 -12.09
CA CYS A 112 3.12 19.30 -12.54
C CYS A 112 1.79 19.90 -12.05
N ASP A 113 0.71 19.11 -12.01
CA ASP A 113 -0.58 19.53 -11.43
C ASP A 113 -0.44 19.93 -9.95
N LEU A 114 0.33 19.17 -9.17
CA LEU A 114 0.61 19.50 -7.76
C LEU A 114 1.46 20.76 -7.63
N MET A 115 2.49 20.93 -8.47
CA MET A 115 3.41 22.07 -8.41
C MET A 115 2.73 23.42 -8.63
N VAL A 116 1.59 23.45 -9.32
CA VAL A 116 0.81 24.68 -9.57
C VAL A 116 -0.42 24.79 -8.69
N ALA A 117 -0.69 23.81 -7.83
CA ALA A 117 -1.81 23.85 -6.91
C ALA A 117 -1.58 24.93 -5.83
N PRO A 118 -2.59 25.75 -5.48
CA PRO A 118 -2.44 26.82 -4.49
C PRO A 118 -1.87 26.35 -3.16
N ASP A 119 -2.39 25.22 -2.64
CA ASP A 119 -1.98 24.68 -1.34
C ASP A 119 -0.52 24.20 -1.36
N SER A 120 -0.12 23.47 -2.42
CA SER A 120 1.27 23.04 -2.60
C SER A 120 2.23 24.22 -2.76
N LEU A 121 1.83 25.25 -3.52
CA LEU A 121 2.64 26.46 -3.70
C LEU A 121 2.87 27.19 -2.39
N GLN A 122 1.84 27.25 -1.54
CA GLN A 122 1.96 27.85 -0.22
C GLN A 122 2.87 27.02 0.68
N ALA A 123 2.63 25.71 0.78
CA ALA A 123 3.46 24.80 1.57
C ALA A 123 4.94 24.84 1.15
N MET A 124 5.24 24.90 -0.16
CA MET A 124 6.62 25.02 -0.65
C MET A 124 7.28 26.36 -0.28
N LYS A 125 6.52 27.46 -0.20
CA LYS A 125 7.06 28.75 0.26
C LYS A 125 7.34 28.70 1.75
N ASP A 126 6.38 28.23 2.54
CA ASP A 126 6.51 28.12 3.99
C ASP A 126 7.68 27.20 4.36
N PHE A 127 7.87 26.12 3.61
CA PHE A 127 9.04 25.24 3.70
C PHE A 127 10.37 25.98 3.53
N VAL A 128 10.51 26.79 2.48
CA VAL A 128 11.75 27.53 2.20
C VAL A 128 11.98 28.66 3.20
N GLU A 129 10.93 29.39 3.58
CA GLU A 129 11.02 30.53 4.51
C GLU A 129 11.42 30.09 5.92
N ASN A 130 11.08 28.87 6.31
CA ASN A 130 11.35 28.33 7.65
C ASN A 130 12.56 27.37 7.70
N ASP A 131 13.38 27.30 6.64
CA ASP A 131 14.52 26.36 6.53
C ASP A 131 14.11 24.90 6.83
N GLY A 132 12.94 24.51 6.30
CA GLY A 132 12.31 23.23 6.61
C GLY A 132 13.08 22.02 6.09
N ASP A 133 12.88 20.87 6.73
CA ASP A 133 13.35 19.58 6.24
C ASP A 133 12.18 18.76 5.68
N ILE A 134 12.30 18.25 4.46
CA ILE A 134 11.20 17.50 3.80
C ILE A 134 10.85 16.20 4.55
N ARG A 135 11.71 15.80 5.49
CA ARG A 135 11.51 14.67 6.41
C ARG A 135 10.68 15.03 7.64
N ASP A 136 10.42 16.32 7.89
CA ASP A 136 9.63 16.76 9.02
C ASP A 136 8.17 16.32 8.85
N GLU A 137 7.66 15.54 9.81
CA GLU A 137 6.30 15.01 9.74
C GLU A 137 5.22 16.10 9.82
N ASP A 138 5.59 17.28 10.32
CA ASP A 138 4.73 18.43 10.66
C ASP A 138 4.86 19.62 9.69
N CYS A 139 5.58 19.48 8.57
CA CYS A 139 5.69 20.56 7.59
C CYS A 139 4.31 20.84 6.96
N ARG A 140 3.64 21.90 7.42
CA ARG A 140 2.40 22.44 6.89
C ARG A 140 2.64 23.86 6.42
#